data_AF-A0A550D3P6-F1
#
_entry.id   AF-A0A550D3P6-F1
#
_cell.length_a   1.000
_cell.length_b   1.000
_cell.length_c   1.000
_cell.angle_alpha   90.00
_cell.angle_beta   90.00
_cell.angle_gamma   90.00
#
_symmetry.space_group_name_H-M   'P 1'
#
loop_
_entity.id
_entity.type
_entity.pdbx_description
1 polymer ?
#
loop_
_entity_poly.entity_id
_entity_poly.type
_entity_poly.pdbx_seq_one_letter_code
_entity_poly.pdbx_strand_id
1 'polypeptide(L)' 'MAVEEVVKVSRNYQVTIPAKVRQKFQIKEGDLVKVIYDENEGVVKIQVLKT' A
#
# COMPACT_ATOMS: atom_id res chain seq x y z
N MET A 1 18.07 -3.34 0.80
CA MET A 1 17.24 -3.90 1.89
C MET A 1 15.78 -3.61 1.57
N ALA A 2 14.92 -4.62 1.69
CA ALA A 2 13.47 -4.44 1.57
C ALA A 2 13.00 -3.47 2.67
N VAL A 3 12.05 -2.60 2.34
CA VAL A 3 11.44 -1.70 3.33
C VAL A 3 10.07 -2.24 3.61
N GLU A 4 9.93 -2.89 4.76
CA GLU A 4 8.73 -3.58 5.20
C GLU A 4 8.49 -3.34 6.69
N GLU A 5 7.23 -3.45 7.10
CA GLU A 5 6.82 -3.38 8.50
C GLU A 5 5.48 -4.12 8.64
N VAL A 6 5.39 -5.00 9.64
CA VAL A 6 4.17 -5.77 9.91
C VAL A 6 3.15 -4.86 10.58
N VAL A 7 1.98 -4.72 9.96
CA VAL A 7 0.89 -3.86 10.44
C VAL A 7 -0.38 -4.67 10.69
N LYS A 8 -1.18 -4.24 11.65
CA LYS A 8 -2.49 -4.83 11.92
C LYS A 8 -3.51 -4.26 10.95
N VAL A 9 -4.38 -5.12 10.42
CA VAL A 9 -5.56 -4.69 9.66
C VAL A 9 -6.51 -3.99 10.63
N SER A 10 -6.85 -2.75 10.30
CA SER A 10 -7.78 -1.92 11.07
C SER A 10 -9.23 -2.23 10.69
N ARG A 11 -10.18 -1.57 11.38
CA ARG A 11 -11.61 -1.65 11.03
C ARG A 11 -11.85 -1.32 9.56
N ASN A 12 -12.92 -1.85 9.00
CA ASN A 12 -13.30 -1.67 7.59
C ASN A 12 -12.19 -2.09 6.60
N TYR A 13 -11.40 -3.11 6.96
CA TYR A 13 -10.34 -3.68 6.12
C TYR A 13 -9.23 -2.70 5.72
N GLN A 14 -9.04 -1.64 6.49
CA GLN A 14 -7.99 -0.66 6.21
C GLN A 14 -6.62 -1.20 6.62
N VAL A 15 -5.64 -1.06 5.75
CA VAL A 15 -4.24 -1.37 6.03
C VAL A 15 -3.45 -0.09 6.01
N THR A 16 -2.82 0.25 7.13
CA THR A 16 -2.00 1.46 7.21
C THR A 16 -0.69 1.24 6.47
N ILE A 17 -0.41 2.07 5.47
CA ILE A 17 0.92 2.11 4.84
C ILE A 17 1.89 2.80 5.82
N PRO A 18 2.86 2.09 6.40
CA PRO A 18 3.70 2.61 7.47
C PRO A 18 4.68 3.67 6.95
N ALA A 19 5.19 4.52 7.85
CA ALA A 19 6.00 5.69 7.49
C ALA A 19 7.23 5.32 6.63
N LYS A 20 7.88 4.19 6.92
CA LYS A 20 9.04 3.69 6.16
C LYS A 20 8.69 3.44 4.70
N VAL A 21 7.51 2.86 4.44
CA VAL A 21 7.03 2.61 3.08
C VAL A 21 6.62 3.93 2.41
N ARG A 22 5.95 4.83 3.13
CA ARG A 22 5.55 6.16 2.60
C ARG A 22 6.72 7.05 2.16
N GLN A 23 7.90 6.88 2.75
CA GLN A 23 9.10 7.59 2.30
C GLN A 23 9.49 7.26 0.85
N LYS A 24 9.20 6.02 0.41
CA LYS A 24 9.43 5.56 -0.97
C LYS A 24 8.16 5.64 -1.83
N PHE A 25 7.00 5.43 -1.22
CA PHE A 25 5.68 5.45 -1.84
C PHE A 25 4.94 6.72 -1.43
N GLN A 26 5.24 7.82 -2.13
CA GLN A 26 4.74 9.15 -1.81
C GLN A 26 3.25 9.29 -2.15
N ILE A 27 2.40 8.88 -1.21
CA ILE A 27 0.95 9.09 -1.25
C ILE A 27 0.52 10.12 -0.20
N LYS A 28 -0.52 10.88 -0.53
CA LYS A 28 -1.18 11.85 0.33
C LYS A 28 -2.65 11.52 0.45
N GLU A 29 -3.29 12.14 1.43
CA GLU A 29 -4.75 12.07 1.56
C GLU A 29 -5.41 12.63 0.29
N GLY A 30 -6.37 11.88 -0.26
CA GLY A 30 -7.04 12.22 -1.53
C GLY A 30 -6.41 11.60 -2.78
N ASP A 31 -5.21 11.01 -2.69
CA ASP A 31 -4.61 10.33 -3.84
C ASP A 31 -5.41 9.09 -4.23
N LEU A 32 -5.63 8.93 -5.54
CA LEU A 32 -6.22 7.72 -6.09
C LEU A 32 -5.15 6.65 -6.27
N VAL A 33 -5.44 5.45 -5.75
CA VAL A 33 -4.57 4.28 -5.90
C VAL A 33 -5.36 3.12 -6.48
N LYS A 34 -4.69 2.33 -7.32
CA LYS A 34 -5.20 1.06 -7.83
C LYS A 34 -4.71 -0.07 -6.93
N VAL A 35 -5.65 -0.88 -6.43
CA VAL A 35 -5.38 -2.07 -5.63
C VAL A 35 -5.58 -3.29 -6.52
N ILE A 36 -4.55 -4.11 -6.67
CA ILE A 36 -4.52 -5.27 -7.57
C ILE A 36 -4.11 -6.49 -6.76
N TYR A 37 -4.85 -7.59 -6.87
CA TYR A 37 -4.39 -8.87 -6.39
C TYR A 37 -3.60 -9.57 -7.49
N ASP A 38 -2.35 -9.95 -7.22
CA ASP A 38 -1.53 -10.73 -8.13
C ASP A 38 -1.57 -12.19 -7.73
N GLU A 39 -2.28 -13.02 -8.50
CA GLU A 39 -2.43 -14.45 -8.19
C GLU A 39 -1.10 -15.22 -8.27
N ASN A 40 -0.13 -14.75 -9.05
CA ASN A 40 1.14 -15.46 -9.21
C ASN A 40 2.04 -15.31 -7.98
N GLU A 41 1.98 -14.15 -7.34
CA GLU A 41 2.78 -13.82 -6.16
C GLU A 41 2.00 -14.01 -4.85
N GLY A 42 0.65 -14.11 -4.91
CA GLY A 42 -0.20 -14.23 -3.74
C GLY A 42 -0.23 -12.95 -2.89
N VAL A 43 -0.02 -11.79 -3.51
CA VAL A 43 0.10 -10.48 -2.82
C VAL A 43 -0.82 -9.43 -3.41
N VAL A 44 -1.11 -8.41 -2.59
CA VAL A 44 -1.79 -7.20 -3.05
C VAL A 44 -0.76 -6.15 -3.44
N LYS A 45 -0.85 -5.64 -4.68
CA LYS A 45 -0.05 -4.54 -5.21
C LYS A 45 -0.87 -3.26 -5.20
N ILE A 46 -0.27 -2.16 -4.72
CA ILE A 46 -0.87 -0.83 -4.71
C ILE A 46 -0.07 0.06 -5.65
N GLN A 47 -0.74 0.71 -6.60
CA GLN A 47 -0.12 1.59 -7.59
C GLN A 47 -0.80 2.97 -7.56
N VAL A 48 -0.01 4.05 -7.58
CA VAL A 48 -0.56 5.41 -7.66
C VAL A 48 -1.11 5.66 -9.06
N LEU A 49 -2.36 6.10 -9.14
CA LEU A 49 -2.96 6.55 -10.40
C LEU A 49 -2.48 7.98 -10.67
N LYS A 50 -1.54 8.13 -11.60
CA LYS A 50 -1.21 9.44 -12.16
C LYS A 50 -2.29 9.76 -13.19
N THR A 51 -3.13 10.74 -12.87
CA THR A 51 -4.05 11.37 -13.83
C THR A 51 -3.29 12.47 -14.57
#